data_AF-A0A519Z9L8-F1
#
_entry.id   AF-A0A519Z9L8-F1
#
_cell.length_a   1.000
_cell.length_b   1.000
_cell.length_c   1.000
_cell.angle_alpha   90.00
_cell.angle_beta   90.00
_cell.angle_gamma   90.00
#
_symmetry.space_group_name_H-M   'P 1'
#
loop_
_entity.id
_entity.type
_entity.pdbx_description
1 polymer ?
#
loop_
_entity_poly.entity_id
_entity_poly.type
_entity_poly.pdbx_seq_one_letter_code
_entity_poly.pdbx_strand_id
1 'polypeptide(L)'
;MPFPSTLGSWLLTGSLLSCFSSPTHAQQAAAAAVTHIGTIQGAGAEATPGTYTIEGIVTGVYPDLKPGGFYIQEATAETDGNPATSDALFVLQAKPTVQVGDRLRITGNVQEGRGTPSYEQAVLTEPTIQLISKENAPPAFT
;
A
#
# COMPACT_ATOMS: atom_id res chain seq x y z
N MET A 1 8.97 -76.25 4.55
CA MET A 1 8.26 -76.56 3.29
C MET A 1 8.18 -75.29 2.47
N PRO A 2 8.78 -75.22 1.27
CA PRO A 2 8.72 -74.04 0.40
C PRO A 2 7.53 -74.12 -0.57
N PHE A 3 6.96 -72.98 -0.94
CA PHE A 3 6.15 -72.83 -2.16
C PHE A 3 6.72 -71.70 -3.04
N PRO A 4 6.66 -71.81 -4.38
CA PRO A 4 7.50 -71.04 -5.31
C PRO A 4 6.73 -70.00 -6.14
N SER A 5 7.51 -69.19 -6.89
CA SER A 5 7.18 -68.47 -8.15
C SER A 5 6.10 -67.37 -8.10
N THR A 6 6.28 -66.18 -8.70
CA THR A 6 6.42 -65.94 -10.15
C THR A 6 7.12 -64.61 -10.50
N LEU A 7 7.76 -64.59 -11.68
CA LEU A 7 8.32 -63.40 -12.33
C LEU A 7 7.22 -62.42 -12.78
N GLY A 8 7.51 -61.12 -12.67
CA GLY A 8 6.76 -60.05 -13.33
C GLY A 8 7.74 -58.97 -13.81
N SER A 9 8.07 -59.01 -15.10
CA SER A 9 8.84 -57.98 -15.80
C SER A 9 8.04 -56.69 -15.89
N TRP A 10 8.59 -55.58 -15.41
CA TRP A 10 8.07 -54.23 -15.65
C TRP A 10 9.11 -53.45 -16.45
N LEU A 11 8.73 -53.03 -17.66
CA LEU A 11 9.49 -52.11 -18.50
C LEU A 11 9.61 -50.76 -17.77
N LEU A 12 10.82 -50.34 -17.42
CA LEU A 12 11.07 -48.98 -16.96
C LEU A 12 10.99 -48.02 -18.15
N THR A 13 10.02 -47.13 -18.09
CA THR A 13 9.92 -45.91 -18.88
C THR A 13 11.04 -44.94 -18.46
N GLY A 14 11.90 -44.55 -19.42
CA GLY A 14 12.90 -43.50 -19.23
C GLY A 14 12.52 -42.25 -20.01
N SER A 15 11.74 -41.35 -19.41
CA SER A 15 11.46 -40.02 -19.96
C SER A 15 12.58 -39.06 -19.52
N LEU A 16 13.26 -38.46 -20.51
CA LEU A 16 14.47 -37.67 -20.29
C LEU A 16 14.16 -36.20 -19.94
N LEU A 17 14.67 -35.82 -18.77
CA LEU A 17 15.22 -34.52 -18.34
C LEU A 17 14.46 -33.22 -18.69
N SER A 18 13.82 -32.68 -17.67
CA SER A 18 13.39 -31.29 -17.55
C SER A 18 14.57 -30.35 -17.35
N CYS A 19 14.64 -29.29 -18.15
CA CYS A 19 15.45 -28.09 -17.89
C CYS A 19 14.49 -26.91 -17.69
N PHE A 20 13.78 -26.85 -16.56
CA PHE A 20 13.10 -25.62 -16.18
C PHE A 20 14.12 -24.69 -15.53
N SER A 21 14.76 -23.86 -16.34
CA SER A 21 15.36 -22.62 -15.86
C SER A 21 14.23 -21.68 -15.51
N SER A 22 13.70 -21.77 -14.29
CA SER A 22 12.84 -20.71 -13.75
C SER A 22 13.68 -19.44 -13.75
N PRO A 23 13.26 -18.35 -14.43
CA PRO A 23 13.79 -17.06 -14.07
C PRO A 23 13.38 -16.85 -12.62
N THR A 24 14.36 -16.93 -11.71
CA THR A 24 14.27 -16.34 -10.38
C THR A 24 13.62 -14.98 -10.57
N HIS A 25 12.54 -14.74 -9.83
CA HIS A 25 11.81 -13.49 -9.73
C HIS A 25 12.74 -12.31 -9.44
N ALA A 26 13.49 -11.86 -10.44
CA ALA A 26 14.17 -10.59 -10.47
C ALA A 26 13.15 -9.52 -10.88
N GLN A 27 12.01 -9.50 -10.18
CA GLN A 27 11.20 -8.29 -10.09
C GLN A 27 11.39 -7.76 -8.68
N GLN A 28 12.63 -7.40 -8.36
CA GLN A 28 12.88 -6.33 -7.42
C GLN A 28 12.35 -5.07 -8.13
N ALA A 29 11.04 -4.84 -8.04
CA ALA A 29 10.45 -3.58 -8.44
C ALA A 29 11.25 -2.50 -7.72
N ALA A 30 11.88 -1.60 -8.46
CA ALA A 30 12.53 -0.44 -7.86
C ALA A 30 11.50 0.21 -6.92
N ALA A 31 11.83 0.32 -5.64
CA ALA A 31 10.92 0.91 -4.67
C ALA A 31 10.57 2.31 -5.18
N ALA A 32 9.28 2.55 -5.45
CA ALA A 32 8.81 3.87 -5.88
C ALA A 32 9.25 4.91 -4.83
N ALA A 33 9.74 6.06 -5.29
CA ALA A 33 10.16 7.13 -4.41
C ALA A 33 8.96 7.61 -3.57
N VAL A 34 9.17 7.75 -2.26
CA VAL A 34 8.16 8.31 -1.36
C VAL A 34 8.08 9.81 -1.60
N THR A 35 6.86 10.30 -1.81
CA THR A 35 6.53 11.71 -2.02
C THR A 35 5.98 12.27 -0.72
N HIS A 36 6.43 13.46 -0.32
CA HIS A 36 5.87 14.17 0.82
C HIS A 36 4.41 14.54 0.56
N ILE A 37 3.55 14.36 1.55
CA ILE A 37 2.13 14.67 1.46
C ILE A 37 1.94 16.18 1.29
N GLY A 38 2.74 16.99 2.00
CA GLY A 38 2.72 18.45 1.85
C GLY A 38 3.00 18.92 0.40
N THR A 39 3.85 18.21 -0.35
CA THR A 39 4.10 18.50 -1.77
C THR A 39 2.90 18.17 -2.66
N ILE A 40 2.11 17.14 -2.31
CA ILE A 40 0.90 16.76 -3.04
C ILE A 40 -0.21 17.78 -2.76
N GLN A 41 -0.44 18.11 -1.49
CA GLN A 41 -1.43 19.11 -1.09
C GLN A 41 -1.10 20.48 -1.68
N GLY A 42 0.18 20.86 -1.65
CA GLY A 42 0.65 22.14 -2.16
C GLY A 42 0.07 23.33 -1.38
N ALA A 43 0.58 24.53 -1.70
CA ALA A 43 0.10 25.78 -1.11
C ALA A 43 -0.99 26.48 -1.96
N GLY A 44 -1.47 25.77 -2.99
CA GLY A 44 -2.50 26.25 -3.91
C GLY A 44 -3.92 26.08 -3.35
N ALA A 45 -4.91 26.34 -4.20
CA ALA A 45 -6.30 26.15 -3.84
C ALA A 45 -6.74 24.67 -3.87
N GLU A 46 -6.00 23.82 -4.57
CA GLU A 46 -6.28 22.39 -4.75
C GLU A 46 -4.96 21.60 -4.75
N ALA A 47 -5.03 20.35 -4.32
CA ALA A 47 -3.92 19.41 -4.41
C ALA A 47 -3.54 19.07 -5.85
N THR A 48 -2.27 18.71 -6.05
CA THR A 48 -1.74 18.25 -7.32
C THR A 48 -2.24 16.83 -7.60
N PRO A 49 -3.03 16.60 -8.67
CA PRO A 49 -3.55 15.27 -8.97
C PRO A 49 -2.46 14.36 -9.56
N GLY A 50 -2.55 13.06 -9.28
CA GLY A 50 -1.61 12.08 -9.83
C GLY A 50 -1.46 10.83 -8.97
N THR A 51 -0.67 9.88 -9.47
CA THR A 51 -0.32 8.67 -8.72
C THR A 51 0.94 8.90 -7.89
N TYR A 52 0.83 8.72 -6.59
CA TYR A 52 1.91 8.93 -5.63
C TYR A 52 2.12 7.72 -4.75
N THR A 53 3.35 7.58 -4.24
CA THR A 53 3.65 6.71 -3.10
C THR A 53 3.95 7.60 -1.91
N ILE A 54 3.22 7.44 -0.82
CA ILE A 54 3.36 8.23 0.42
C ILE A 54 3.67 7.31 1.60
N GLU A 55 4.25 7.87 2.65
CA GLU A 55 4.38 7.21 3.94
C GLU A 55 3.81 8.09 5.05
N GLY A 56 3.24 7.46 6.06
CA GLY A 56 2.75 8.20 7.22
C GLY A 56 2.11 7.30 8.26
N ILE A 57 1.62 7.92 9.32
CA ILE A 57 0.97 7.28 10.45
C ILE A 57 -0.53 7.57 10.37
N VAL A 58 -1.34 6.52 10.56
CA VAL A 58 -2.80 6.68 10.61
C VAL A 58 -3.18 7.48 11.85
N THR A 59 -3.90 8.57 11.67
CA THR A 59 -4.31 9.50 12.75
C THR A 59 -5.79 9.39 13.10
N GLY A 60 -6.62 8.84 12.19
CA GLY A 60 -8.04 8.60 12.46
C GLY A 60 -8.68 7.68 11.42
N VAL A 61 -9.62 6.84 11.85
CA VAL A 61 -10.30 5.85 11.00
C VAL A 61 -11.81 6.12 11.00
N TYR A 62 -12.40 6.16 9.82
CA TYR A 62 -13.77 6.62 9.59
C TYR A 62 -14.53 5.62 8.70
N PRO A 63 -14.92 4.45 9.25
CA PRO A 63 -15.55 3.38 8.48
C PRO A 63 -16.97 3.71 8.03
N ASP A 64 -17.67 4.60 8.75
CA ASP A 64 -19.08 4.92 8.52
C ASP A 64 -19.30 6.03 7.47
N LEU A 65 -18.23 6.66 6.98
CA LEU A 65 -18.31 7.59 5.84
C LEU A 65 -18.70 6.87 4.55
N LYS A 66 -19.18 7.64 3.57
CA LYS A 66 -19.57 7.11 2.26
C LYS A 66 -18.91 7.92 1.14
N PRO A 67 -17.77 7.47 0.59
CA PRO A 67 -17.02 6.26 0.94
C PRO A 67 -16.27 6.35 2.29
N GLY A 68 -16.07 5.20 2.95
CA GLY A 68 -15.27 5.08 4.17
C GLY A 68 -13.78 5.29 3.92
N GLY A 69 -13.01 5.53 4.97
CA GLY A 69 -11.57 5.73 4.84
C GLY A 69 -10.86 6.03 6.16
N PHE A 70 -9.65 6.58 6.05
CA PHE A 70 -8.83 6.98 7.19
C PHE A 70 -7.92 8.15 6.81
N TYR A 71 -7.51 8.95 7.80
CA TYR A 71 -6.46 9.95 7.61
C TYR A 71 -5.10 9.35 7.91
N ILE A 72 -4.13 9.70 7.07
CA ILE A 72 -2.71 9.41 7.27
C ILE A 72 -1.95 10.73 7.26
N GLN A 73 -0.96 10.87 8.14
CA GLN A 73 -0.11 12.07 8.24
C GLN A 73 1.35 11.66 8.30
N GLU A 74 2.23 12.43 7.66
CA GLU A 74 3.68 12.19 7.75
C GLU A 74 4.15 12.24 9.20
N ALA A 75 5.17 11.45 9.53
CA ALA A 75 5.76 11.50 10.86
C ALA A 75 6.39 12.87 11.10
N THR A 76 6.38 13.38 12.34
CA THR A 76 6.88 14.73 12.68
C THR A 76 8.29 15.03 12.16
N ALA A 77 9.17 14.03 12.08
CA ALA A 77 10.54 14.18 11.60
C ALA A 77 10.68 14.06 10.06
N GLU A 78 9.59 13.76 9.37
CA GLU A 78 9.53 13.43 7.93
C GLU A 78 8.61 14.39 7.15
N THR A 79 8.05 15.41 7.80
CA THR A 79 7.26 16.45 7.11
C THR A 79 8.15 17.31 6.21
N ASP A 80 7.54 18.01 5.25
CA ASP A 80 8.27 18.96 4.41
C ASP A 80 8.60 20.29 5.13
N GLY A 81 8.05 20.47 6.34
CA GLY A 81 8.26 21.63 7.20
C GLY A 81 7.60 22.91 6.70
N ASN A 82 6.73 22.83 5.69
CA ASN A 82 6.07 23.98 5.10
C ASN A 82 4.72 24.26 5.82
N PRO A 83 4.61 25.35 6.61
CA PRO A 83 3.37 25.65 7.33
C PRO A 83 2.21 26.09 6.41
N ALA A 84 2.47 26.30 5.11
CA ALA A 84 1.45 26.64 4.13
C ALA A 84 0.78 25.41 3.50
N THR A 85 1.22 24.19 3.84
CA THR A 85 0.68 22.93 3.31
C THR A 85 0.23 22.03 4.46
N SER A 86 -0.55 21.00 4.12
CA SER A 86 -0.94 19.95 5.06
C SER A 86 -0.08 18.70 4.83
N ASP A 87 0.44 18.12 5.89
CA ASP A 87 1.13 16.82 5.85
C ASP A 87 0.16 15.63 5.95
N ALA A 88 -1.16 15.89 5.94
CA ALA A 88 -2.19 14.87 6.08
C ALA A 88 -3.01 14.69 4.80
N LEU A 89 -3.43 13.45 4.54
CA LEU A 89 -4.25 13.06 3.40
C LEU A 89 -5.32 12.05 3.81
N PHE A 90 -6.50 12.13 3.19
CA PHE A 90 -7.54 11.13 3.40
C PHE A 90 -7.42 9.99 2.38
N VAL A 91 -7.38 8.75 2.85
CA VAL A 91 -7.28 7.55 2.02
C VAL A 91 -8.62 6.85 1.99
N LEU A 92 -9.17 6.65 0.80
CA LEU A 92 -10.43 5.94 0.61
C LEU A 92 -10.23 4.43 0.75
N GLN A 93 -10.95 3.85 1.71
CA GLN A 93 -11.06 2.42 1.86
C GLN A 93 -12.42 2.11 2.47
N ALA A 94 -13.33 1.55 1.67
CA ALA A 94 -14.73 1.33 2.07
C ALA A 94 -14.90 0.50 3.35
N LYS A 95 -13.91 -0.36 3.67
CA LYS A 95 -13.83 -1.13 4.91
C LYS A 95 -12.39 -1.01 5.44
N PRO A 96 -12.05 0.06 6.16
CA PRO A 96 -10.70 0.25 6.66
C PRO A 96 -10.37 -0.84 7.68
N THR A 97 -9.24 -1.53 7.50
CA THR A 97 -8.73 -2.57 8.43
C THR A 97 -7.51 -2.10 9.23
N VAL A 98 -7.12 -0.84 9.01
CA VAL A 98 -5.99 -0.18 9.67
C VAL A 98 -6.42 0.37 11.03
N GLN A 99 -5.44 0.67 11.88
CA GLN A 99 -5.65 1.25 13.21
C GLN A 99 -4.86 2.55 13.35
N VAL A 100 -5.33 3.44 14.22
CA VAL A 100 -4.56 4.64 14.60
C VAL A 100 -3.20 4.19 15.15
N GLY A 101 -2.13 4.84 14.69
CA GLY A 101 -0.74 4.48 15.01
C GLY A 101 -0.10 3.46 14.07
N ASP A 102 -0.84 2.88 13.12
CA ASP A 102 -0.21 2.11 12.03
C ASP A 102 0.60 3.05 11.14
N ARG A 103 1.87 2.73 10.92
CA ARG A 103 2.69 3.39 9.89
C ARG A 103 2.60 2.61 8.60
N LEU A 104 2.21 3.29 7.53
CA LEU A 104 1.90 2.68 6.24
C LEU A 104 2.73 3.33 5.14
N ARG A 105 3.06 2.53 4.12
CA ARG A 105 3.43 2.99 2.78
C ARG A 105 2.26 2.72 1.86
N ILE A 106 1.78 3.76 1.18
CA ILE A 106 0.57 3.69 0.36
C ILE A 106 0.88 4.22 -1.04
N THR A 107 0.55 3.45 -2.06
CA THR A 107 0.54 3.92 -3.45
C THR A 107 -0.91 4.04 -3.92
N GLY A 108 -1.27 5.16 -4.53
CA GLY A 108 -2.61 5.35 -5.11
C GLY A 108 -2.76 6.67 -5.85
N ASN A 109 -3.98 6.94 -6.32
CA ASN A 109 -4.28 8.12 -7.14
C ASN A 109 -4.91 9.24 -6.30
N VAL A 110 -4.25 10.39 -6.24
CA VAL A 110 -4.73 11.58 -5.57
C VAL A 110 -5.55 12.44 -6.52
N GLN A 111 -6.69 12.90 -6.03
CA GLN A 111 -7.57 13.83 -6.71
C GLN A 111 -8.28 14.74 -5.72
N GLU A 112 -8.62 15.94 -6.19
CA GLU A 112 -9.45 16.90 -5.49
C GLU A 112 -10.47 17.50 -6.47
N GLY A 113 -11.65 17.86 -5.97
CA GLY A 113 -12.75 18.37 -6.77
C GLY A 113 -14.03 18.51 -5.96
N ARG A 114 -15.07 19.06 -6.59
CA ARG A 114 -16.36 19.44 -5.97
C ARG A 114 -17.40 18.31 -5.91
N GLY A 115 -17.03 17.08 -6.24
CA GLY A 115 -17.95 15.95 -6.33
C GLY A 115 -17.28 14.60 -6.10
N THR A 116 -18.11 13.59 -5.86
CA THR A 116 -17.67 12.26 -5.42
C THR A 116 -16.45 11.73 -6.18
N PRO A 117 -15.43 11.20 -5.49
CA PRO A 117 -15.35 10.98 -4.05
C PRO A 117 -14.75 12.15 -3.24
N SER A 118 -14.48 13.30 -3.87
CA SER A 118 -13.88 14.48 -3.23
C SER A 118 -14.92 15.59 -3.05
N TYR A 119 -14.80 16.41 -2.00
CA TYR A 119 -15.63 17.61 -1.84
C TYR A 119 -14.76 18.76 -1.34
N GLU A 120 -13.93 19.31 -2.22
CA GLU A 120 -12.91 20.34 -1.90
C GLU A 120 -11.90 19.83 -0.85
N GLN A 121 -11.60 18.54 -0.89
CA GLN A 121 -10.60 17.90 -0.06
C GLN A 121 -9.86 16.86 -0.88
N ALA A 122 -8.53 16.90 -0.87
CA ALA A 122 -7.71 15.89 -1.50
C ALA A 122 -7.97 14.49 -0.89
N VAL A 123 -8.19 13.52 -1.78
CA VAL A 123 -8.39 12.11 -1.42
C VAL A 123 -7.48 11.20 -2.24
N LEU A 124 -6.94 10.17 -1.61
CA LEU A 124 -6.20 9.09 -2.27
C LEU A 124 -7.14 7.91 -2.51
N THR A 125 -7.28 7.55 -3.78
CA THR A 125 -8.13 6.49 -4.29
C THR A 125 -7.31 5.26 -4.70
N GLU A 126 -7.96 4.10 -4.77
CA GLU A 126 -7.35 2.84 -5.18
C GLU A 126 -6.05 2.49 -4.42
N PRO A 127 -6.04 2.57 -3.06
CA PRO A 127 -4.81 2.42 -2.31
C PRO A 127 -4.29 0.98 -2.36
N THR A 128 -2.99 0.85 -2.67
CA THR A 128 -2.18 -0.33 -2.34
C THR A 128 -1.43 -0.04 -1.06
N ILE A 129 -1.72 -0.79 0.00
CA ILE A 129 -1.21 -0.51 1.36
C ILE A 129 -0.19 -1.55 1.79
N GLN A 130 0.96 -1.07 2.26
CA GLN A 130 1.97 -1.86 2.95
C GLN A 130 2.09 -1.35 4.40
N LEU A 131 1.87 -2.24 5.37
CA LEU A 131 2.14 -1.96 6.78
C LEU A 131 3.65 -1.97 7.03
N ILE A 132 4.19 -0.88 7.58
CA ILE A 132 5.60 -0.73 7.93
C ILE A 132 5.83 -1.03 9.41
N SER A 133 5.01 -0.46 10.30
CA SER A 133 5.06 -0.70 11.75
C SER A 133 3.71 -0.40 12.40
N LYS A 134 3.52 -0.87 13.64
CA LYS A 134 2.32 -0.62 14.45
C LYS A 134 2.65 0.23 15.68
N GLU A 135 1.61 0.75 16.33
CA GLU A 135 1.68 1.40 17.65
C GLU A 135 2.63 2.61 17.69
N ASN A 136 2.78 3.31 16.56
CA ASN A 136 3.52 4.56 16.51
C ASN A 136 2.69 5.67 17.15
N ALA A 137 3.34 6.57 17.88
CA ALA A 137 2.67 7.77 18.39
C ALA A 137 2.23 8.64 17.19
N PRO A 138 0.93 8.99 17.08
CA PRO A 138 0.47 9.90 16.05
C PRO A 138 1.19 11.26 16.14
N PRO A 139 1.47 11.92 15.00
CA PRO A 139 1.95 13.30 14.99
C PRO A 139 0.97 14.22 15.75
N ALA A 140 1.51 15.28 16.36
CA ALA A 140 0.66 16.30 16.96
C ALA A 140 -0.11 17.07 15.86
N PHE A 141 -1.34 17.46 16.16
CA PHE A 141 -2.06 18.43 15.34
C PHE A 141 -1.46 19.82 15.63
N THR A 142 -0.73 20.38 14.68
CA THR A 142 -0.14 21.72 14.76
C THR A 142 -0.72 22.63 13.71
#